data_AF-A0A353N232-F1
#
_entry.id   AF-A0A353N232-F1
#
_cell.length_a   1.000
_cell.length_b   1.000
_cell.length_c   1.000
_cell.angle_alpha   90.00
_cell.angle_beta   90.00
_cell.angle_gamma   90.00
#
_symmetry.space_group_name_H-M   'P 1'
#
loop_
_entity.id
_entity.type
_entity.pdbx_description
1 polymer ?
#
loop_
_entity_poly.entity_id
_entity_poly.type
_entity_poly.pdbx_seq_one_letter_code
_entity_poly.pdbx_strand_id
1 'polypeptide(L)'
;ILEDPNLAERSRIYRQYDYMVQTNTVVPPGNSVSIFRVRENRSFVAVTMEVDPWKCSLDPFAGAAETFLKALRPLWVSGAKHLGMTNCLNFPSPEDPENHWILERSVSGLAAVARDLACPVVSGNV
;
A
#
# COMPACT_ATOMS: atom_id res chain seq x y z
N ILE A 1 9.82 -8.31 -19.82
CA ILE A 1 8.94 -7.43 -18.99
C ILE A 1 7.59 -8.08 -18.75
N LEU A 2 6.77 -8.38 -19.78
CA LEU A 2 5.45 -9.02 -19.57
C LEU A 2 5.51 -10.47 -19.06
N GLU A 3 6.64 -11.15 -19.25
CA GLU A 3 6.91 -12.48 -18.70
C GLU A 3 7.37 -12.46 -17.24
N ASP A 4 7.69 -11.28 -16.68
CA ASP A 4 8.13 -11.16 -15.29
C ASP A 4 6.94 -11.44 -14.35
N PRO A 5 7.01 -12.45 -13.46
CA PRO A 5 5.94 -12.77 -12.54
C PRO A 5 5.51 -11.60 -11.64
N ASN A 6 6.41 -10.65 -11.37
CA ASN A 6 6.10 -9.47 -10.56
C ASN A 6 5.15 -8.49 -11.26
N LEU A 7 5.16 -8.49 -12.61
CA LEU A 7 4.39 -7.59 -13.48
C LEU A 7 3.27 -8.29 -14.25
N ALA A 8 3.25 -9.62 -14.24
CA ALA A 8 2.26 -10.42 -14.91
C ALA A 8 0.84 -10.24 -14.34
N GLU A 9 -0.17 -10.65 -15.12
CA GLU A 9 -1.57 -10.62 -14.73
C GLU A 9 -1.83 -11.55 -13.53
N ARG A 10 -2.56 -11.05 -12.53
CA ARG A 10 -2.77 -11.74 -11.24
C ARG A 10 -4.14 -12.39 -11.12
N SER A 11 -4.87 -12.59 -12.21
CA SER A 11 -6.25 -13.06 -12.12
C SER A 11 -6.40 -14.47 -11.60
N ARG A 12 -5.39 -15.31 -11.81
CA ARG A 12 -5.35 -16.64 -11.20
C ARG A 12 -5.47 -16.57 -9.67
N ILE A 13 -4.98 -15.50 -9.02
CA ILE A 13 -5.08 -15.34 -7.56
C ILE A 13 -6.51 -14.94 -7.19
N TYR A 14 -7.00 -13.80 -7.68
CA TYR A 14 -8.25 -13.25 -7.20
C TYR A 14 -9.51 -13.97 -7.72
N ARG A 15 -9.43 -14.73 -8.82
CA ARG A 15 -10.55 -15.55 -9.31
C ARG A 15 -10.90 -16.72 -8.37
N GLN A 16 -10.00 -17.08 -7.46
CA GLN A 16 -10.26 -18.13 -6.46
C GLN A 16 -11.16 -17.64 -5.31
N TYR A 17 -11.38 -16.33 -5.21
CA TYR A 17 -12.15 -15.71 -4.14
C TYR A 17 -13.38 -15.01 -4.70
N ASP A 18 -14.45 -14.97 -3.91
CA ASP A 18 -15.62 -14.16 -4.22
C ASP A 18 -15.34 -12.70 -3.82
N TYR A 19 -15.41 -11.79 -4.80
CA TYR A 19 -15.23 -10.35 -4.62
C TYR A 19 -16.53 -9.55 -4.83
N MET A 20 -17.67 -10.22 -4.99
CA MET A 20 -18.99 -9.62 -5.25
C MET A 20 -20.00 -9.88 -4.13
N VAL A 21 -19.67 -10.66 -3.10
CA VAL A 21 -20.52 -10.85 -1.91
C VAL A 21 -21.05 -9.50 -1.39
N GLN A 22 -22.36 -9.48 -1.12
CA GLN A 22 -23.13 -8.29 -0.72
C GLN A 22 -23.22 -7.16 -1.75
N THR A 23 -22.69 -7.33 -2.98
CA THR A 23 -22.75 -6.38 -4.11
C THR A 23 -22.21 -4.98 -3.79
N ASN A 24 -21.30 -4.88 -2.80
CA ASN A 24 -20.73 -3.60 -2.37
C ASN A 24 -19.46 -3.22 -3.13
N THR A 25 -18.87 -4.13 -3.90
CA THR A 25 -17.69 -3.85 -4.73
C THR A 25 -18.09 -3.10 -6.00
N VAL A 26 -17.49 -1.93 -6.23
CA VAL A 26 -17.71 -1.08 -7.41
C VAL A 26 -16.62 -1.30 -8.45
N VAL A 27 -15.36 -1.36 -8.00
CA VAL A 27 -14.22 -1.66 -8.85
C VAL A 27 -13.68 -3.04 -8.47
N PRO A 28 -13.74 -4.04 -9.38
CA PRO A 28 -13.29 -5.40 -9.09
C PRO A 28 -11.76 -5.47 -8.99
N PRO A 29 -11.22 -6.57 -8.42
CA PRO A 29 -9.78 -6.84 -8.40
C PRO A 29 -9.20 -6.91 -9.82
N GLY A 30 -7.89 -6.64 -9.93
CA GLY A 30 -7.18 -6.52 -11.21
C GLY A 30 -6.92 -5.06 -11.64
N ASN A 31 -7.47 -4.10 -10.90
CA ASN A 31 -7.18 -2.67 -11.05
C ASN A 31 -6.20 -2.20 -9.96
N SER A 32 -5.56 -1.04 -10.15
CA SER A 32 -4.63 -0.45 -9.16
C SER A 32 -5.30 0.08 -7.89
N VAL A 33 -6.63 0.14 -7.88
CA VAL A 33 -7.46 0.56 -6.74
C VAL A 33 -8.68 -0.35 -6.65
N SER A 34 -9.09 -0.69 -5.44
CA SER A 34 -10.37 -1.34 -5.17
C SER A 34 -11.31 -0.34 -4.51
N ILE A 35 -12.55 -0.26 -4.99
CA ILE A 35 -13.54 0.70 -4.50
C ILE A 35 -14.78 -0.05 -4.02
N PHE A 36 -15.19 0.26 -2.80
CA PHE A 36 -16.36 -0.29 -2.14
C PHE A 36 -17.39 0.79 -1.85
N ARG A 37 -18.67 0.43 -1.92
CA ARG A 37 -19.79 1.31 -1.59
C ARG A 37 -20.18 1.14 -0.12
N VAL A 38 -20.33 2.27 0.56
CA VAL A 38 -20.96 2.35 1.89
C VAL A 38 -22.40 2.84 1.69
N ARG A 39 -23.38 1.96 1.94
CA ARG A 39 -24.78 2.20 1.55
C ARG A 39 -25.46 3.22 2.46
N GLU A 40 -25.08 3.21 3.73
CA GLU A 40 -25.64 3.98 4.83
C GLU A 40 -25.55 5.48 4.58
N ASN A 41 -24.46 5.94 3.96
CA ASN A 41 -24.19 7.35 3.70
C ASN A 41 -23.91 7.67 2.21
N ARG A 42 -24.21 6.73 1.30
CA ARG A 42 -23.99 6.85 -0.16
C ARG A 42 -22.55 7.26 -0.52
N SER A 43 -21.56 6.82 0.26
CA SER A 43 -20.15 7.12 0.03
C SER A 43 -19.40 5.93 -0.55
N PHE A 44 -18.14 6.18 -0.93
CA PHE A 44 -17.23 5.17 -1.43
C PHE A 44 -15.96 5.15 -0.59
N VAL A 45 -15.41 3.96 -0.39
CA VAL A 45 -14.11 3.73 0.23
C VAL A 45 -13.20 3.13 -0.84
N ALA A 46 -12.08 3.80 -1.08
CA ALA A 46 -11.05 3.35 -2.01
C ALA A 46 -9.84 2.84 -1.21
N VAL A 47 -9.32 1.68 -1.60
CA VAL A 47 -8.20 1.01 -0.96
C VAL A 47 -7.20 0.58 -2.02
N THR A 48 -5.92 0.66 -1.66
CA THR A 48 -4.80 0.16 -2.47
C THR A 48 -3.68 -0.27 -1.53
N MET A 49 -2.76 -1.06 -2.05
CA MET A 49 -1.65 -1.63 -1.31
C MET A 49 -0.45 -1.77 -2.23
N GLU A 50 0.71 -1.33 -1.76
CA GLU A 50 1.96 -1.40 -2.52
C GLU A 50 3.11 -1.84 -1.62
N VAL A 51 4.08 -2.50 -2.24
CA VAL A 51 5.34 -2.92 -1.62
C VAL A 51 6.43 -2.90 -2.68
N ASP A 52 7.62 -2.40 -2.34
CA ASP A 52 8.79 -2.39 -3.23
C ASP A 52 10.07 -2.70 -2.42
N PRO A 53 10.34 -3.99 -2.14
CA PRO A 53 11.42 -4.37 -1.23
C PRO A 53 12.81 -4.03 -1.79
N TRP A 54 12.97 -4.03 -3.11
CA TRP A 54 14.24 -3.77 -3.79
C TRP A 54 14.72 -2.34 -3.54
N LYS A 55 13.79 -1.37 -3.58
CA LYS A 55 14.15 0.03 -3.30
C LYS A 55 14.56 0.23 -1.85
N CYS A 56 13.83 -0.38 -0.92
CA CYS A 56 14.18 -0.33 0.50
C CYS A 56 15.55 -0.99 0.78
N SER A 57 15.97 -1.99 -0.01
CA SER A 57 17.32 -2.58 0.13
C SER A 57 18.45 -1.69 -0.40
N LEU A 58 18.16 -0.74 -1.30
CA LEU A 58 19.17 0.18 -1.86
C LEU A 58 19.27 1.48 -1.06
N ASP A 59 18.13 2.09 -0.77
CA ASP A 59 18.00 3.25 0.11
C ASP A 59 16.71 3.08 0.92
N PRO A 60 16.80 2.68 2.21
CA PRO A 60 15.60 2.42 3.00
C PRO A 60 14.71 3.66 3.18
N PHE A 61 15.30 4.86 3.27
CA PHE A 61 14.53 6.08 3.44
C PHE A 61 13.79 6.45 2.16
N ALA A 62 14.51 6.56 1.04
CA ALA A 62 13.91 6.93 -0.24
C ALA A 62 12.96 5.84 -0.74
N GLY A 63 13.32 4.57 -0.57
CA GLY A 63 12.50 3.43 -0.97
C GLY A 63 11.18 3.36 -0.22
N ALA A 64 11.19 3.57 1.10
CA ALA A 64 9.96 3.58 1.90
C ALA A 64 9.07 4.79 1.56
N ALA A 65 9.67 5.98 1.43
CA ALA A 65 8.96 7.19 1.03
C ALA A 65 8.31 7.04 -0.36
N GLU A 66 9.06 6.53 -1.34
CA GLU A 66 8.56 6.33 -2.70
C GLU A 66 7.47 5.25 -2.74
N THR A 67 7.61 4.17 -1.96
CA THR A 67 6.58 3.12 -1.87
C THR A 67 5.26 3.67 -1.33
N PHE A 68 5.31 4.54 -0.31
CA PHE A 68 4.12 5.19 0.20
C PHE A 68 3.48 6.14 -0.84
N LEU A 69 4.28 6.96 -1.52
CA LEU A 69 3.78 7.80 -2.61
C LEU A 69 3.19 6.98 -3.77
N LYS A 70 3.81 5.83 -4.10
CA LYS A 70 3.30 4.88 -5.09
C LYS A 70 1.95 4.31 -4.67
N ALA A 71 1.76 3.98 -3.39
CA ALA A 71 0.47 3.57 -2.86
C ALA A 71 -0.58 4.68 -2.99
N LEU A 72 -0.25 5.94 -2.74
CA LEU A 72 -1.23 7.02 -2.83
C LEU A 72 -1.63 7.38 -4.26
N ARG A 73 -0.75 7.15 -5.24
CA ARG A 73 -0.97 7.51 -6.65
C ARG A 73 -2.29 6.98 -7.24
N PRO A 74 -2.62 5.67 -7.20
CA PRO A 74 -3.88 5.18 -7.75
C PRO A 74 -5.12 5.68 -6.99
N LEU A 75 -5.00 6.01 -5.70
CA LEU A 75 -6.09 6.66 -4.95
C LEU A 75 -6.36 8.06 -5.53
N TRP A 76 -5.34 8.88 -5.72
CA TRP A 76 -5.51 10.23 -6.25
C TRP A 76 -6.01 10.22 -7.70
N VAL A 77 -5.50 9.32 -8.55
CA VAL A 77 -5.95 9.18 -9.94
C VAL A 77 -7.42 8.76 -10.02
N SER A 78 -7.91 7.98 -9.05
CA SER A 78 -9.34 7.62 -8.98
C SER A 78 -10.23 8.72 -8.41
N GLY A 79 -9.67 9.87 -8.04
CA GLY A 79 -10.38 11.01 -7.42
C GLY A 79 -10.62 10.83 -5.91
N ALA A 80 -10.09 9.78 -5.30
CA ALA A 80 -10.22 9.56 -3.87
C ALA A 80 -9.28 10.49 -3.08
N LYS A 81 -9.80 11.06 -2.00
CA LYS A 81 -8.98 11.72 -0.98
C LYS A 81 -8.44 10.65 -0.03
N HIS A 82 -7.14 10.70 0.26
CA HIS A 82 -6.55 9.81 1.26
C HIS A 82 -7.07 10.17 2.66
N LEU A 83 -7.37 9.16 3.48
CA LEU A 83 -7.87 9.34 4.85
C LEU A 83 -6.86 8.91 5.91
N GLY A 84 -6.00 7.96 5.56
CA GLY A 84 -4.96 7.41 6.42
C GLY A 84 -4.36 6.18 5.77
N MET A 85 -3.35 5.61 6.41
CA MET A 85 -2.69 4.40 5.96
C MET A 85 -2.52 3.40 7.11
N THR A 86 -2.31 2.14 6.71
CA THR A 86 -1.80 1.09 7.59
C THR A 86 -0.47 0.57 7.02
N ASN A 87 0.47 0.20 7.88
CA ASN A 87 1.75 -0.39 7.46
C ASN A 87 1.94 -1.80 8.03
N CYS A 88 2.75 -2.60 7.34
CA CYS A 88 3.19 -3.92 7.80
C CYS A 88 4.69 -4.00 7.59
N LEU A 89 5.46 -3.72 8.64
CA LEU A 89 6.92 -3.57 8.60
C LEU A 89 7.58 -4.92 8.85
N ASN A 90 8.03 -5.60 7.80
CA ASN A 90 8.64 -6.93 7.93
C ASN A 90 10.17 -6.81 7.80
N PHE A 91 10.86 -6.69 8.94
CA PHE A 91 12.32 -6.54 9.00
C PHE A 91 12.96 -7.65 9.84
N PRO A 92 14.24 -8.00 9.58
CA PRO A 92 14.99 -8.94 10.42
C PRO A 92 15.22 -8.39 11.84
N SER A 93 15.82 -9.20 12.71
CA SER A 93 16.08 -8.82 14.10
C SER A 93 16.83 -7.47 14.18
N PRO A 94 16.31 -6.50 14.96
CA PRO A 94 16.94 -5.19 15.15
C PRO A 94 18.16 -5.24 16.09
N GLU A 95 18.52 -6.41 16.62
CA GLU A 95 19.76 -6.58 17.39
C GLU A 95 21.01 -6.41 16.53
N ASP A 96 20.89 -6.70 15.23
CA ASP A 96 21.91 -6.36 14.26
C ASP A 96 21.82 -4.86 13.92
N PRO A 97 22.91 -4.08 14.12
CA PRO A 97 22.92 -2.65 13.83
C PRO A 97 22.54 -2.31 12.38
N GLU A 98 22.86 -3.17 11.41
CA GLU A 98 22.51 -2.94 10.00
C GLU A 98 21.00 -3.07 9.80
N ASN A 99 20.39 -4.12 10.35
CA ASN A 99 18.94 -4.33 10.26
C ASN A 99 18.15 -3.24 11.00
N HIS A 100 18.65 -2.81 12.17
CA HIS A 100 18.09 -1.68 12.90
C HIS A 100 18.13 -0.40 12.05
N TRP A 101 19.28 -0.11 11.43
CA TRP A 101 19.43 1.06 10.57
C TRP A 101 18.44 1.04 9.40
N ILE A 102 18.26 -0.11 8.74
CA ILE A 102 17.29 -0.27 7.65
C ILE A 102 15.86 0.01 8.13
N LEU A 103 15.47 -0.56 9.28
CA LEU A 103 14.15 -0.34 9.88
C LEU A 103 13.93 1.15 10.23
N GLU A 104 14.87 1.76 10.95
CA GLU A 104 14.81 3.16 11.37
C GLU A 104 14.68 4.10 10.17
N ARG A 105 15.50 3.89 9.13
CA ARG A 105 15.49 4.70 7.91
C ARG A 105 14.20 4.50 7.11
N SER A 106 13.67 3.27 7.04
CA SER A 106 12.39 2.99 6.40
C SER A 106 11.22 3.68 7.10
N VAL A 107 11.15 3.58 8.43
CA VAL A 107 10.13 4.27 9.24
C VAL A 107 10.25 5.79 9.09
N SER A 108 11.47 6.32 9.06
CA SER A 108 11.72 7.74 8.83
C SER A 108 11.21 8.22 7.46
N GLY A 109 11.38 7.41 6.41
CA GLY A 109 10.87 7.68 5.07
C GLY A 109 9.33 7.72 5.03
N LEU A 110 8.67 6.73 5.63
CA LEU A 110 7.22 6.72 5.79
C LEU A 110 6.72 7.95 6.56
N ALA A 111 7.38 8.27 7.68
CA ALA A 111 7.01 9.40 8.54
C ALA A 111 7.24 10.76 7.87
N ALA A 112 8.20 10.88 6.95
CA ALA A 112 8.39 12.10 6.15
C ALA A 112 7.17 12.34 5.24
N VAL A 113 6.76 11.33 4.48
CA VAL A 113 5.60 11.42 3.57
C VAL A 113 4.29 11.60 4.34
N ALA A 114 4.11 10.88 5.45
CA ALA A 114 2.94 11.00 6.31
C ALA A 114 2.76 12.45 6.82
N ARG A 115 3.85 13.09 7.24
CA ARG A 115 3.85 14.48 7.71
C ARG A 115 3.58 15.47 6.59
N ASP A 116 4.28 15.33 5.47
CA ASP A 116 4.16 16.24 4.31
C ASP A 116 2.73 16.25 3.74
N LEU A 117 2.12 15.07 3.64
CA LEU A 117 0.78 14.92 3.07
C LEU A 117 -0.36 15.02 4.11
N ALA A 118 -0.03 15.21 5.39
CA ALA A 118 -0.98 15.10 6.50
C ALA A 118 -1.79 13.79 6.47
N CYS A 119 -1.16 12.68 6.09
CA CYS A 119 -1.76 11.36 6.02
C CYS A 119 -1.43 10.55 7.28
N PRO A 120 -2.38 10.33 8.20
CA PRO A 120 -2.10 9.64 9.45
C PRO A 120 -1.89 8.14 9.23
N VAL A 121 -0.94 7.56 9.98
CA VAL A 121 -0.85 6.12 10.17
C VAL A 121 -1.85 5.73 11.24
N VAL A 122 -2.92 5.01 10.87
CA VAL A 122 -4.03 4.69 11.78
C VAL A 122 -3.91 3.31 12.42
N SER A 123 -3.09 2.43 11.84
CA SER A 123 -2.79 1.10 12.37
C SER A 123 -1.49 0.56 11.74
N GLY A 124 -1.01 -0.58 12.24
CA GLY A 124 0.04 -1.33 11.57
C GLY A 124 0.42 -2.62 12.27
N ASN A 125 1.41 -3.31 11.70
CA ASN A 125 2.10 -4.47 12.25
C ASN A 125 3.61 -4.30 12.07
N VAL A 126 4.40 -4.94 12.94
CA VAL A 126 5.85 -5.08 12.84
C VAL A 126 6.21 -6.54 13.06
#